data_AF-A0AAE0RJT6-F1
#
_entry.id   AF-A0AAE0RJT6-F1
#
_cell.length_a   1.000
_cell.length_b   1.000
_cell.length_c   1.000
_cell.angle_alpha   90.00
_cell.angle_beta   90.00
_cell.angle_gamma   90.00
#
_symmetry.space_group_name_H-M   'P 1'
#
loop_
_entity.id
_entity.type
_entity.pdbx_description
1 polymer ?
#
loop_
_entity_poly.entity_id
_entity_poly.type
_entity_poly.pdbx_seq_one_letter_code
_entity_poly.pdbx_strand_id
1 'polypeptide(L)'
;YRPVLKPVLKQVKSWPAGAISDLWDCFECTDWNIFREATTNSNSINKEEYTTSVTSYIGKCIDDMTVSKTITTRSNQKPWMTAEVCALLQSWG
;
A
#
# COMPACT_ATOMS: atom_id res chain seq x y z
N TYR A 1 25.35 9.77 26.92
CA TYR A 1 24.22 10.68 26.63
C TYR A 1 23.66 10.31 25.25
N ARG A 2 22.42 9.82 25.13
CA ARG A 2 21.77 9.60 23.82
C ARG A 2 21.00 10.87 23.45
N PRO A 3 21.22 11.49 22.28
CA PRO A 3 20.47 12.67 21.90
C PRO A 3 18.98 12.37 21.82
N VAL A 4 18.16 13.20 22.46
CA VAL A 4 16.71 13.20 22.27
C VAL A 4 16.45 13.80 20.89
N LEU A 5 16.36 12.94 19.87
CA LEU A 5 16.00 13.38 18.52
C LEU A 5 14.55 13.83 18.51
N LYS A 6 14.28 14.96 17.85
CA LYS A 6 12.93 15.49 17.68
C LYS A 6 12.05 14.44 17.00
N PRO A 7 10.76 14.32 17.38
CA PRO A 7 9.85 13.40 16.72
C PRO A 7 9.84 13.62 15.22
N VAL A 8 9.98 12.55 14.44
CA VAL A 8 9.97 12.60 12.98
C VAL A 8 8.60 12.14 12.51
N LEU A 9 7.92 13.03 11.79
CA LEU A 9 6.69 12.72 11.07
C LEU A 9 7.06 11.90 9.82
N LYS A 10 6.42 10.74 9.65
CA LYS A 10 6.59 9.90 8.46
C LYS A 10 5.23 9.60 7.86
N GLN A 11 5.14 9.70 6.54
CA GLN A 11 4.00 9.16 5.82
C GLN A 11 4.25 7.69 5.47
N VAL A 12 3.25 6.86 5.74
CA VAL A 12 3.30 5.42 5.49
C VAL A 12 2.01 5.03 4.78
N LYS A 13 2.11 4.26 3.70
CA LYS A 13 0.96 3.61 3.07
C LYS A 13 0.57 2.38 3.87
N SER A 14 -0.72 2.24 4.17
CA SER A 14 -1.28 1.12 4.92
C SER A 14 -2.49 0.59 4.16
N TRP A 15 -2.64 -0.73 4.14
CA TRP A 15 -3.86 -1.38 3.70
C TRP A 15 -4.93 -1.24 4.80
N PRO A 16 -6.12 -0.67 4.50
CA PRO A 16 -7.24 -0.71 5.42
C PRO A 16 -7.84 -2.12 5.52
N ALA A 17 -8.69 -2.34 6.52
CA ALA A 17 -9.44 -3.59 6.63
C ALA A 17 -10.34 -3.76 5.39
N GLY A 18 -10.40 -4.97 4.83
CA GLY A 18 -11.17 -5.27 3.62
C GLY A 18 -10.44 -4.97 2.31
N ALA A 19 -9.37 -4.19 2.32
CA ALA A 19 -8.72 -3.72 1.09
C ALA A 19 -8.16 -4.84 0.18
N ILE A 20 -7.80 -6.00 0.75
CA ILE A 20 -7.41 -7.17 -0.03
C ILE A 20 -8.63 -7.80 -0.73
N SER A 21 -9.78 -7.85 -0.05
CA SER A 21 -11.04 -8.34 -0.64
C SER A 21 -11.47 -7.42 -1.77
N ASP A 22 -11.46 -6.11 -1.53
CA ASP A 22 -11.81 -5.11 -2.55
C ASP A 22 -10.86 -5.18 -3.76
N LEU A 23 -9.57 -5.47 -3.53
CA LEU A 23 -8.59 -5.69 -4.59
C LEU A 23 -8.92 -6.92 -5.43
N TRP A 24 -9.30 -8.01 -4.76
CA TRP A 24 -9.72 -9.23 -5.42
C TRP A 24 -10.96 -8.99 -6.29
N ASP A 25 -11.99 -8.37 -5.73
CA ASP A 25 -13.24 -8.06 -6.43
C ASP A 25 -12.96 -7.15 -7.65
N CYS A 26 -12.06 -6.17 -7.50
CA CYS A 26 -11.61 -5.31 -8.59
C CYS A 26 -10.99 -6.11 -9.73
N PHE A 27 -10.10 -7.07 -9.42
CA PHE A 27 -9.45 -7.89 -10.44
C PHE A 27 -10.38 -8.89 -11.10
N GLU A 28 -11.37 -9.42 -10.38
CA GLU A 28 -12.41 -10.27 -10.95
C GLU A 28 -13.32 -9.50 -11.91
N CYS A 29 -13.62 -8.23 -11.60
CA CYS A 29 -14.43 -7.37 -12.45
C CYS A 29 -13.64 -6.72 -13.61
N THR A 30 -12.31 -6.86 -13.64
CA THR A 30 -11.46 -6.26 -14.66
C THR A 30 -11.51 -7.09 -15.94
N ASP A 31 -11.88 -6.46 -17.07
CA ASP A 31 -11.70 -7.08 -18.38
C ASP A 31 -10.23 -7.00 -18.82
N TRP A 32 -9.49 -8.09 -18.62
CA TRP A 32 -8.07 -8.17 -18.98
C TRP A 32 -7.82 -8.17 -20.50
N ASN A 33 -8.84 -8.43 -21.33
CA ASN A 33 -8.68 -8.43 -22.78
C ASN A 33 -8.38 -7.04 -23.33
N ILE A 34 -8.81 -5.98 -22.65
CA ILE A 34 -8.56 -4.59 -23.07
C ILE A 34 -7.06 -4.31 -23.21
N PHE A 35 -6.22 -4.86 -22.32
CA PHE A 35 -4.77 -4.71 -22.39
C PHE A 35 -4.18 -5.45 -23.59
N ARG A 36 -4.71 -6.64 -23.90
CA ARG A 36 -4.28 -7.43 -25.05
C ARG A 36 -4.63 -6.71 -26.35
N GLU A 37 -5.86 -6.22 -26.46
CA GLU A 37 -6.33 -5.50 -27.65
C GLU A 37 -5.56 -4.20 -27.87
N ALA A 38 -5.36 -3.41 -26.81
CA ALA A 38 -4.62 -2.16 -26.87
C ALA A 38 -3.15 -2.32 -27.32
N THR A 39 -2.56 -3.49 -27.08
CA THR A 39 -1.14 -3.78 -27.37
C THR A 39 -0.94 -4.70 -28.57
N THR A 40 -2.04 -5.05 -29.27
CA THR A 40 -1.97 -5.87 -30.48
C THR A 40 -1.80 -4.98 -31.70
N ASN A 41 -0.68 -5.14 -32.41
CA ASN A 41 -0.43 -4.53 -33.71
C ASN A 41 -0.38 -5.62 -34.79
N SER A 42 -1.20 -5.52 -35.84
CA SER A 42 -1.15 -6.43 -37.00
C SER A 42 -1.08 -7.93 -36.64
N ASN A 43 -1.92 -8.37 -35.68
CA ASN A 43 -1.98 -9.73 -35.11
C ASN A 43 -0.79 -10.19 -34.25
N SER A 44 0.16 -9.31 -33.90
CA SER A 44 1.18 -9.58 -32.89
C SER A 44 0.93 -8.75 -31.63
N ILE A 45 1.11 -9.37 -30.46
CA ILE A 45 1.03 -8.67 -29.17
C ILE A 45 2.41 -8.08 -28.86
N ASN A 46 2.46 -6.78 -28.61
CA ASN A 46 3.63 -6.14 -28.02
C ASN A 46 3.73 -6.51 -26.53
N LYS A 47 4.56 -7.53 -26.24
CA LYS A 47 4.69 -8.09 -24.88
C LYS A 47 5.19 -7.09 -23.85
N GLU A 48 6.09 -6.18 -24.23
CA GLU A 48 6.63 -5.16 -23.32
C GLU A 48 5.55 -4.18 -22.91
N GLU A 49 4.78 -3.70 -23.89
CA GLU A 49 3.67 -2.77 -23.68
C GLU A 49 2.53 -3.43 -22.90
N TYR A 50 2.23 -4.70 -23.18
CA TYR A 50 1.24 -5.47 -22.43
C TYR A 50 1.63 -5.61 -20.96
N THR A 51 2.87 -6.05 -20.71
CA THR A 51 3.39 -6.23 -19.34
C THR A 51 3.41 -4.91 -18.58
N THR A 52 3.83 -3.83 -19.25
CA THR A 52 3.87 -2.49 -18.68
C THR A 52 2.48 -2.00 -18.32
N SER A 53 1.50 -2.16 -19.23
CA SER A 53 0.12 -1.70 -19.02
C SER A 53 -0.57 -2.46 -17.89
N VAL A 54 -0.45 -3.80 -17.87
CA VAL A 54 -1.01 -4.65 -16.80
C VAL A 54 -0.39 -4.30 -15.44
N THR A 55 0.94 -4.19 -15.38
CA THR A 55 1.64 -3.89 -14.12
C THR A 55 1.29 -2.49 -13.62
N SER A 56 1.18 -1.51 -14.53
CA SER A 56 0.78 -0.14 -14.17
C SER A 56 -0.64 -0.08 -13.63
N TYR A 57 -1.58 -0.83 -14.23
CA TYR A 57 -2.95 -0.93 -13.74
C TYR A 57 -3.02 -1.55 -12.34
N ILE A 58 -2.33 -2.68 -12.12
CA ILE A 58 -2.26 -3.32 -10.80
C ILE A 58 -1.69 -2.35 -9.76
N GLY A 59 -0.61 -1.64 -10.11
CA GLY A 59 -0.01 -0.62 -9.23
C GLY A 59 -0.99 0.49 -8.88
N LYS A 60 -1.79 0.95 -9.86
CA LYS A 60 -2.85 1.94 -9.62
C LYS A 60 -3.92 1.40 -8.66
N CYS A 61 -4.40 0.17 -8.86
CA CYS A 61 -5.40 -0.43 -7.96
C CYS A 61 -4.89 -0.56 -6.53
N ILE A 62 -3.62 -0.96 -6.36
CA ILE A 62 -2.95 -0.98 -5.06
C ILE A 62 -2.94 0.42 -4.44
N ASP A 63 -2.52 1.42 -5.22
CA ASP A 63 -2.44 2.80 -4.72
C ASP A 63 -3.80 3.36 -4.33
N ASP A 64 -4.85 3.10 -5.13
CA ASP A 64 -6.23 3.52 -4.87
C ASP A 64 -6.81 2.87 -3.60
N MET A 65 -6.38 1.66 -3.25
CA MET A 65 -6.85 0.93 -2.06
C MET A 65 -6.00 1.17 -0.81
N THR A 66 -4.76 1.66 -0.98
CA THR A 66 -3.93 2.03 0.16
C THR A 66 -4.31 3.40 0.71
N VAL A 67 -4.29 3.52 2.04
CA VAL A 67 -4.47 4.81 2.72
C VAL A 67 -3.13 5.34 3.20
N SER A 68 -2.91 6.64 2.99
CA SER A 68 -1.75 7.34 3.54
C SER A 68 -2.00 7.70 4.99
N LYS A 69 -1.18 7.17 5.90
CA LYS A 69 -1.24 7.47 7.34
C LYS A 69 0.03 8.19 7.77
N THR A 70 -0.16 9.22 8.58
CA THR A 70 0.94 9.98 9.18
C THR A 70 1.26 9.38 10.53
N ILE A 71 2.46 8.83 10.69
CA ILE A 71 2.96 8.32 11.97
C ILE A 71 4.01 9.25 12.54
N THR A 72 3.98 9.44 13.86
CA THR A 72 5.04 10.17 14.58
C THR A 72 5.98 9.13 15.17
N THR A 73 7.21 9.08 14.67
CA THR A 73 8.26 8.21 15.20
C THR A 73 9.11 9.00 16.20
N ARG A 74 9.15 8.55 17.46
CA ARG A 74 10.03 9.12 18.49
C ARG A 74 11.31 8.29 18.62
N SER A 75 12.44 8.93 18.94
CA SER A 75 13.79 8.30 19.04
C SER A 75 13.86 7.05 19.94
N ASN A 76 12.96 6.98 20.92
CA ASN A 76 12.87 5.97 21.97
C ASN A 76 11.68 5.02 21.80
N GLN A 77 10.92 5.12 20.71
CA GLN A 77 9.78 4.25 20.46
C GLN A 77 10.28 2.91 19.92
N LYS A 78 10.41 1.93 20.82
CA LYS A 78 10.82 0.57 20.45
C LYS A 78 9.75 -0.06 19.54
N PRO A 79 10.10 -0.96 18.61
CA PRO A 79 9.15 -1.56 17.67
C PRO A 79 7.94 -2.24 18.32
N TRP A 80 8.09 -2.73 19.56
CA TRP A 80 7.05 -3.36 20.36
C TRP A 80 6.17 -2.37 21.15
N MET A 81 6.47 -1.06 21.17
CA MET A 81 5.62 -0.04 21.78
C MET A 81 4.50 0.38 20.81
N THR A 82 3.54 -0.52 20.62
CA THR A 82 2.30 -0.24 19.87
C THR A 82 1.35 0.62 20.69
N ALA A 83 0.30 1.17 20.04
CA ALA A 83 -0.74 1.94 20.73
C ALA A 83 -1.41 1.12 21.85
N GLU A 84 -1.62 -0.17 21.62
CA GLU A 84 -2.18 -1.11 22.61
C GLU A 84 -1.26 -1.27 23.82
N VAL A 85 0.05 -1.44 23.61
CA VAL A 85 1.02 -1.54 24.70
C VAL A 85 1.07 -0.24 25.51
N CYS A 86 1.01 0.92 24.85
CA CYS A 86 0.93 2.21 25.55
C CYS A 86 -0.36 2.34 26.37
N ALA A 87 -1.51 1.91 25.84
CA ALA A 87 -2.78 1.94 26.54
C ALA A 87 -2.79 1.01 27.77
N LEU A 88 -2.20 -0.19 27.64
CA LEU A 88 -2.03 -1.13 28.75
C LEU A 88 -1.15 -0.52 29.85
N LEU A 89 0.00 0.08 29.51
CA LEU A 89 0.86 0.70 30.52
C LEU A 89 0.19 1.87 31.25
N GLN A 90 -0.70 2.61 30.58
CA GLN A 90 -1.47 3.70 31.20
C GLN A 90 -2.57 3.21 32.13
N SER A 91 -3.15 2.02 31.88
CA SER A 91 -4.19 1.46 32.74
C SER A 91 -3.64 0.74 33.99
N TRP A 92 -2.31 0.65 34.13
CA TRP A 92 -1.61 0.00 35.25
C TRP A 92 -1.08 0.99 36.29
N GLY A 93 -1.24 2.30 36.07
CA GLY A 93 -0.89 3.37 37.02
C GLY A 93 -2.13 4.00 37.63
#